data_AF-A0A4C1XLA8-F1
#
_entry.id   AF-A0A4C1XLA8-F1
#
_cell.length_a   1.000
_cell.length_b   1.000
_cell.length_c   1.000
_cell.angle_alpha   90.00
_cell.angle_beta   90.00
_cell.angle_gamma   90.00
#
_symmetry.space_group_name_H-M   'P 1'
#
loop_
_entity.id
_entity.type
_entity.pdbx_description
1 polymer ?
#
loop_
_entity_poly.entity_id
_entity_poly.type
_entity_poly.pdbx_seq_one_letter_code
_entity_poly.pdbx_strand_id
1 'polypeptide(L)'
;MRIFLFIFRLKFLQDWIDGGPPIVFWLSGFYFTQSFLTGALQNYSRHNKIPIDQIHFEYTVTSMEAECDTEPSFGVYCKVNSIDNSDPFRPRTVNRNYL
;
A
#
# COMPACT_ATOMS: atom_id res chain seq x y z
N MET A 1 -13.73 2.61 20.41
CA MET A 1 -12.72 1.92 19.58
C MET A 1 -12.92 2.12 18.06
N ARG A 2 -14.14 1.99 17.48
CA ARG A 2 -14.35 2.12 16.01
C ARG A 2 -14.23 3.54 15.42
N ILE A 3 -14.51 4.60 16.18
CA ILE A 3 -14.44 5.99 15.68
C ILE A 3 -13.00 6.42 15.36
N PHE A 4 -12.03 6.00 16.16
CA PHE A 4 -10.62 6.38 15.99
C PHE A 4 -10.04 5.84 14.68
N LEU A 5 -10.35 4.60 14.32
CA LEU A 5 -9.95 4.00 13.04
C LEU A 5 -10.46 4.82 11.84
N PHE A 6 -11.68 5.35 11.94
CA PHE A 6 -12.27 6.17 10.90
C PHE A 6 -11.56 7.52 10.76
N ILE A 7 -11.27 8.20 11.88
CA ILE A 7 -10.51 9.45 11.87
C ILE A 7 -9.11 9.25 11.28
N PHE A 8 -8.43 8.13 11.59
CA PHE A 8 -7.13 7.82 10.98
C PHE A 8 -7.19 7.61 9.47
N ARG A 9 -8.24 6.96 8.96
CA ARG A 9 -8.45 6.81 7.51
C ARG A 9 -8.69 8.15 6.83
N LEU A 10 -9.52 9.01 7.43
CA LEU A 10 -9.77 10.35 6.90
C LEU A 10 -8.49 11.18 6.87
N LYS A 11 -7.71 11.15 7.95
CA LYS A 11 -6.43 11.83 8.01
C LYS A 11 -5.45 11.34 6.94
N PHE A 12 -5.32 10.02 6.77
CA PHE A 12 -4.47 9.44 5.71
C PHE A 12 -4.88 9.91 4.31
N LEU A 13 -6.18 9.96 4.02
CA LEU A 13 -6.69 10.46 2.72
C LEU A 13 -6.46 11.97 2.57
N GLN A 14 -6.67 12.75 3.63
CA GLN A 14 -6.42 14.19 3.64
C GLN A 14 -4.95 14.50 3.40
N ASP A 15 -4.04 13.82 4.10
CA ASP A 15 -2.60 13.99 3.93
C ASP A 15 -2.16 13.63 2.49
N TRP A 16 -2.79 12.62 1.86
CA TRP A 16 -2.57 12.31 0.44
C TRP A 16 -3.08 13.45 -0.47
N ILE A 17 -4.27 13.99 -0.22
CA ILE A 17 -4.82 15.11 -1.02
C ILE A 17 -3.91 16.33 -0.95
N ASP A 18 -3.42 16.67 0.24
CA ASP A 18 -2.63 17.88 0.49
C ASP A 18 -1.17 17.74 0.05
N GLY A 19 -0.56 16.58 0.27
CA GLY A 19 0.88 16.34 0.07
C GLY A 19 1.24 15.45 -1.13
N GLY A 20 0.27 14.89 -1.83
CA GLY A 20 0.50 13.91 -2.90
C GLY A 20 0.63 12.47 -2.39
N PRO A 21 0.85 11.50 -3.28
CA PRO A 21 0.85 10.09 -2.94
C PRO A 21 1.93 9.74 -1.90
N PRO A 22 1.57 9.03 -0.82
CA PRO A 22 2.57 8.56 0.13
C PRO A 22 3.47 7.51 -0.51
N ILE A 23 4.73 7.43 -0.07
CA ILE A 23 5.69 6.42 -0.52
C ILE A 23 5.21 5.01 -0.13
N VAL A 24 4.58 4.88 1.05
CA VAL A 24 4.04 3.62 1.57
C VAL A 24 2.53 3.77 1.86
N PHE A 25 1.71 3.04 1.10
CA PHE A 25 0.26 3.05 1.22
C PHE A 25 -0.22 2.17 2.38
N TRP A 26 -1.18 2.66 3.16
CA TRP A 26 -1.81 1.89 4.23
C TRP A 26 -2.98 1.06 3.69
N LEU A 27 -2.68 -0.15 3.21
CA LEU A 27 -3.60 -0.99 2.46
C LEU A 27 -4.86 -1.38 3.26
N SER A 28 -4.72 -1.68 4.55
CA SER A 28 -5.86 -1.98 5.45
C SER A 28 -6.70 -0.74 5.82
N GLY A 29 -6.23 0.45 5.47
CA GLY A 29 -6.97 1.71 5.55
C GLY A 29 -8.02 1.86 4.44
N PHE A 30 -7.84 1.21 3.29
CA PHE A 30 -8.76 1.28 2.17
C PHE A 30 -10.03 0.45 2.43
N TYR A 31 -11.17 0.99 2.00
CA TYR A 31 -12.43 0.23 2.00
C TYR A 31 -12.47 -0.80 0.86
N PHE A 32 -11.90 -0.45 -0.30
CA PHE A 32 -11.88 -1.29 -1.49
C PHE A 32 -10.48 -1.32 -2.11
N THR A 33 -9.65 -2.27 -1.67
CA THR A 33 -8.26 -2.43 -2.12
C THR A 33 -8.14 -2.81 -3.58
N GLN A 34 -9.12 -3.53 -4.13
CA GLN A 34 -9.10 -4.02 -5.51
C GLN A 34 -9.07 -2.85 -6.53
N SER A 35 -9.86 -1.79 -6.30
CA SER A 35 -9.79 -0.59 -7.16
C SER A 35 -8.45 0.13 -7.07
N PHE A 36 -7.84 0.21 -5.87
CA PHE A 36 -6.52 0.81 -5.72
C PHE A 36 -5.47 0.04 -6.52
N LEU A 37 -5.47 -1.28 -6.40
CA LEU A 37 -4.60 -2.17 -7.16
C LEU A 37 -4.81 -1.97 -8.66
N THR A 38 -6.04 -2.02 -9.16
CA THR A 38 -6.32 -1.77 -10.58
C THR A 38 -5.83 -0.39 -11.02
N GLY A 39 -5.97 0.66 -10.20
CA GLY A 39 -5.43 1.98 -10.47
C GLY A 39 -3.90 1.99 -10.59
N ALA A 40 -3.19 1.28 -9.71
CA ALA A 40 -1.74 1.15 -9.80
C ALA A 40 -1.29 0.40 -11.08
N LEU A 41 -1.97 -0.67 -11.49
CA LEU A 41 -1.71 -1.33 -12.79
C LEU A 41 -1.96 -0.40 -13.96
N GLN A 42 -3.05 0.38 -13.93
CA GLN A 42 -3.35 1.33 -14.99
C GLN A 42 -2.26 2.41 -15.09
N ASN A 43 -1.78 2.93 -13.96
CA ASN A 43 -0.67 3.89 -13.94
C ASN A 43 0.60 3.28 -14.54
N TYR A 44 0.92 2.05 -14.17
CA TYR A 44 2.07 1.32 -14.72
C TYR A 44 1.94 1.05 -16.22
N SER A 45 0.78 0.56 -16.67
CA SER A 45 0.44 0.31 -18.08
C SER A 45 0.63 1.57 -18.92
N ARG A 46 0.10 2.71 -18.45
CA ARG A 46 0.19 3.99 -19.16
C ARG A 46 1.62 4.52 -19.23
N HIS A 47 2.40 4.39 -18.15
CA HIS A 47 3.79 4.81 -18.13
C HIS A 47 4.66 4.00 -19.10
N ASN A 48 4.49 2.68 -19.11
CA ASN A 48 5.30 1.77 -19.92
C ASN A 48 4.72 1.46 -21.32
N LYS A 49 3.52 1.97 -21.64
CA LYS A 49 2.78 1.71 -22.89
C LYS A 49 2.54 0.22 -23.17
N ILE A 50 2.37 -0.57 -22.10
CA ILE A 50 2.07 -2.00 -22.17
C ILE A 50 0.56 -2.20 -21.94
N PRO A 51 -0.14 -3.02 -22.73
CA PRO A 51 -1.56 -3.33 -22.51
C PRO A 51 -1.83 -3.85 -21.10
N ILE A 52 -2.94 -3.45 -20.49
CA ILE A 52 -3.32 -3.88 -19.13
C ILE A 52 -3.50 -5.41 -19.03
N ASP A 53 -3.91 -6.06 -20.11
CA ASP A 53 -4.14 -7.51 -20.16
C ASP A 53 -2.84 -8.33 -20.12
N GLN A 54 -1.69 -7.68 -20.33
CA GLN A 54 -0.37 -8.31 -20.29
C GLN A 54 0.35 -8.08 -18.96
N ILE A 55 -0.23 -7.28 -18.06
CA ILE A 55 0.35 -6.98 -16.75
C ILE A 55 -0.47 -7.64 -15.65
N HIS A 56 0.23 -8.25 -14.72
CA HIS A 56 -0.35 -8.86 -13.54
C HIS A 56 0.32 -8.31 -12.29
N PHE A 57 -0.39 -8.38 -11.17
CA PHE A 57 0.22 -8.05 -9.89
C PHE A 57 1.12 -9.18 -9.44
N GLU A 58 2.35 -8.82 -9.17
CA GLU A 58 3.22 -9.58 -8.30
C GLU A 58 3.42 -8.82 -7.01
N TYR A 59 3.44 -9.53 -5.88
CA TYR A 59 3.72 -8.94 -4.60
C TYR A 59 4.87 -9.65 -3.92
N THR A 60 5.73 -8.81 -3.37
CA THR A 60 6.80 -9.19 -2.47
C THR A 60 6.53 -8.37 -1.20
N VAL A 61 5.97 -8.98 -0.16
CA VAL A 61 6.01 -8.46 1.22
C VAL A 61 7.48 -8.10 1.60
N THR A 62 7.75 -7.36 2.67
CA THR A 62 9.14 -7.12 3.10
C THR A 62 9.16 -7.11 4.62
N SER A 63 10.31 -7.40 5.21
CA SER A 63 10.50 -7.29 6.66
C SER A 63 10.69 -5.83 7.12
N MET A 64 10.71 -4.87 6.19
CA MET A 64 10.73 -3.44 6.47
C MET A 64 9.31 -2.97 6.78
N GLU A 65 9.01 -2.82 8.06
CA GLU A 65 7.70 -2.34 8.54
C GLU A 65 7.60 -0.80 8.56
N ALA A 66 8.73 -0.11 8.47
CA ALA A 66 8.83 1.32 8.70
C ALA A 66 9.43 2.01 7.48
N GLU A 67 8.66 2.97 6.95
CA GLU A 67 9.10 4.13 6.18
C GLU A 67 10.24 3.88 5.18
N CYS A 68 9.88 3.73 3.91
CA CYS A 68 10.84 3.83 2.83
C CYS A 68 11.03 5.30 2.48
N ASP A 69 12.28 5.77 2.48
CA ASP A 69 12.63 7.14 2.07
C ASP A 69 12.64 7.32 0.55
N THR A 70 12.60 6.21 -0.20
CA THR A 70 12.72 6.21 -1.65
C THR A 70 11.48 5.63 -2.31
N GLU A 71 10.98 6.30 -3.34
CA GLU A 71 9.92 5.78 -4.20
C GLU A 71 10.39 4.49 -4.90
N PRO A 72 9.54 3.45 -5.01
CA PRO A 72 9.91 2.26 -5.76
C PRO A 72 10.12 2.60 -7.24
N SER A 73 11.12 1.96 -7.86
CA SER A 73 11.35 2.12 -9.30
C SER A 73 10.14 1.66 -10.12
N PHE A 74 9.43 0.63 -9.65
CA PHE A 74 8.16 0.17 -10.21
C PHE A 74 7.24 -0.36 -9.10
N GLY A 75 5.94 -0.09 -9.21
CA GLY A 75 4.93 -0.59 -8.27
C GLY A 75 4.64 0.37 -7.12
N VAL A 76 4.12 -0.18 -6.01
CA VAL A 76 3.72 0.58 -4.82
C VAL A 76 4.10 -0.19 -3.57
N TYR A 77 4.64 0.50 -2.56
CA TYR A 77 4.82 -0.11 -1.25
C TYR A 77 3.52 -0.07 -0.47
N CYS A 78 3.13 -1.22 0.09
CA CYS A 78 1.91 -1.36 0.86
C CYS A 78 2.21 -1.91 2.26
N LYS A 79 1.64 -1.29 3.30
CA LYS A 79 1.64 -1.83 4.67
C LYS A 79 0.26 -2.34 5.07
N VAL A 80 0.23 -3.50 5.72
CA VAL A 80 -1.00 -4.18 6.19
C VAL A 80 -1.06 -4.19 7.73
N ASN A 81 -0.61 -3.11 8.38
CA ASN A 81 -0.71 -3.02 9.84
C ASN A 81 -2.14 -2.69 10.27
N SER A 82 -2.65 -3.48 11.21
CA SER A 82 -3.78 -3.11 12.06
C SER A 82 -3.26 -2.00 12.97
N ILE A 83 -4.03 -0.93 13.21
CA ILE A 83 -3.62 0.19 14.08
C ILE A 83 -3.62 -0.20 15.57
N ASP A 84 -3.32 -1.46 15.88
CA ASP A 84 -3.25 -1.98 17.22
C ASP A 84 -1.78 -2.25 17.55
N ASN A 85 -1.15 -1.23 18.16
CA ASN A 85 0.21 -1.33 18.70
C ASN A 85 0.26 -2.07 20.05
N SER A 86 -0.81 -2.78 20.48
CA SER A 86 -0.88 -3.41 21.80
C SER A 86 -0.83 -4.94 21.82
N ASP A 87 -0.75 -5.62 20.67
CA ASP A 87 -0.71 -7.09 20.62
C ASP A 87 0.70 -7.65 20.32
N PRO A 88 1.41 -8.22 21.32
CA PRO A 88 2.74 -8.80 21.15
C PRO A 88 2.77 -10.14 20.39
N PHE A 89 1.61 -10.72 20.05
CA PHE A 89 1.51 -12.03 19.39
C PHE A 89 1.23 -11.95 17.89
N ARG A 90 1.30 -10.77 17.27
CA ARG A 90 1.03 -10.63 15.84
C ARG A 90 2.07 -11.38 15.01
N PRO A 91 1.66 -12.29 14.09
CA PRO A 91 2.60 -12.99 13.24
C PRO A 91 3.28 -11.98 12.30
N ARG A 92 4.60 -11.81 12.48
CA ARG A 92 5.46 -11.00 11.60
C ARG A 92 5.29 -11.51 10.18
N THR A 93 4.71 -10.68 9.32
CA THR A 93 4.28 -11.14 8.00
C THR A 93 5.48 -11.38 7.09
N VAL A 94 5.40 -12.53 6.43
CA VAL A 94 6.37 -13.23 5.62
C VAL A 94 6.74 -12.45 4.37
N ASN A 95 8.03 -12.41 4.00
CA ASN A 95 8.37 -12.34 2.57
C ASN A 95 9.77 -12.74 2.11
N ARG A 96 9.88 -13.02 0.80
CA ARG A 96 11.12 -13.20 0.04
C ARG A 96 10.99 -12.62 -1.37
N ASN A 97 12.10 -12.09 -1.91
CA ASN A 97 12.23 -11.30 -3.14
C ASN A 97 12.28 -12.09 -4.47
N TYR A 98 11.95 -11.34 -5.54
CA TYR A 98 12.26 -11.45 -6.99
C TYR A 98 11.67 -12.61 -7.81
N LEU A 99 10.68 -12.32 -8.68
CA LEU A 99 10.86 -12.16 -10.13
C LEU A 99 9.68 -11.41 -10.77
#